data_AF-A0A3A5LZE2-F1
#
_entry.id   AF-A0A3A5LZE2-F1
#
_cell.length_a   1.000
_cell.length_b   1.000
_cell.length_c   1.000
_cell.angle_alpha   90.00
_cell.angle_beta   90.00
_cell.angle_gamma   90.00
#
_symmetry.space_group_name_H-M   'P 1'
#
loop_
_entity.id
_entity.type
_entity.pdbx_description
1 polymer ?
#
loop_
_entity_poly.entity_id
_entity_poly.type
_entity_poly.pdbx_seq_one_letter_code
_entity_poly.pdbx_strand_id
1 'polypeptide(L)'
;MAVTVPAPADHAWAGLTEHLHLWWPADELSRWGEGSFFDLEDNALVETSAQDDENVWGEVVDTRPGHWLELKWRHAGSDSTTELRLEMTPDESSVGHRSAPGVQTVEDADRISGATLDLTHSGWTSGDPQDLYDFYREFWPSALGRYRRFMGGS
;
A
#
# COMPACT_ATOMS: atom_id res chain seq x y z
N MET A 1 2.16 -3.77 10.72
CA MET A 1 2.30 -2.31 10.95
C MET A 1 1.17 -1.61 10.24
N ALA A 2 0.73 -0.43 10.65
CA ALA A 2 -0.48 0.18 10.10
C ALA A 2 -0.35 1.68 9.90
N VAL A 3 -1.09 2.23 8.94
CA VAL A 3 -1.24 3.67 8.75
C VAL A 3 -2.70 4.02 8.46
N THR A 4 -3.21 5.08 9.10
CA THR A 4 -4.53 5.63 8.81
C THR A 4 -4.42 6.79 7.82
N VAL A 5 -5.29 6.80 6.82
CA VAL A 5 -5.38 7.83 5.79
C VAL A 5 -6.73 8.54 5.83
N PRO A 6 -6.79 9.85 5.55
CA PRO A 6 -8.03 10.63 5.55
C PRO A 6 -8.78 10.48 4.21
N ALA A 7 -8.95 9.25 3.75
CA ALA A 7 -9.63 8.93 2.50
C ALA A 7 -10.52 7.68 2.68
N PRO A 8 -11.69 7.61 2.01
CA PRO A 8 -12.52 6.41 2.04
C PRO A 8 -11.77 5.18 1.54
N ALA A 9 -12.12 3.99 2.03
CA ALA A 9 -11.42 2.75 1.70
C ALA A 9 -11.30 2.49 0.19
N ASP A 10 -12.33 2.78 -0.62
CA ASP A 10 -12.27 2.63 -2.07
C ASP A 10 -11.24 3.58 -2.72
N HIS A 11 -11.17 4.82 -2.26
CA HIS A 11 -10.21 5.80 -2.78
C HIS A 11 -8.78 5.47 -2.32
N ALA A 12 -8.63 5.09 -1.05
CA ALA A 12 -7.37 4.60 -0.51
C ALA A 12 -6.87 3.38 -1.29
N TRP A 13 -7.76 2.43 -1.58
CA TRP A 13 -7.48 1.23 -2.36
C TRP A 13 -7.02 1.57 -3.78
N ALA A 14 -7.76 2.42 -4.51
CA ALA A 14 -7.37 2.85 -5.84
C ALA A 14 -5.99 3.51 -5.87
N GLY A 15 -5.64 4.31 -4.85
CA GLY A 15 -4.30 4.90 -4.80
C GLY A 15 -3.19 3.91 -4.42
N LEU A 16 -3.52 2.82 -3.71
CA LEU A 16 -2.60 1.73 -3.42
C LEU A 16 -2.35 0.89 -4.68
N THR A 17 -3.39 0.57 -5.46
CA THR A 17 -3.30 -0.41 -6.56
C THR A 17 -3.12 0.20 -7.94
N GLU A 18 -3.62 1.41 -8.19
CA GLU A 18 -3.59 2.04 -9.53
C GLU A 18 -2.63 3.25 -9.58
N HIS A 19 -2.28 3.82 -8.42
CA HIS A 19 -1.46 5.02 -8.34
C HIS A 19 -0.21 4.81 -7.49
N LEU A 20 0.28 3.57 -7.44
CA LEU A 20 1.46 3.16 -6.69
C LEU A 20 2.68 4.04 -7.02
N HIS A 21 2.89 4.30 -8.30
CA HIS A 21 3.96 5.14 -8.83
C HIS A 21 4.01 6.58 -8.30
N LEU A 22 2.91 7.11 -7.74
CA LEU A 22 2.88 8.50 -7.24
C LEU A 22 3.48 8.65 -5.84
N TRP A 23 3.61 7.57 -5.09
CA TRP A 23 4.04 7.62 -3.69
C TRP A 23 5.11 6.58 -3.34
N TRP A 24 5.30 5.58 -4.21
CA TRP A 24 6.27 4.53 -3.95
C TRP A 24 7.68 5.11 -3.76
N PRO A 25 8.40 4.69 -2.72
CA PRO A 25 9.74 5.16 -2.39
C PRO A 25 10.85 4.61 -3.32
N ALA A 26 10.83 4.95 -4.61
CA ALA A 26 11.81 4.46 -5.59
C ALA A 26 13.27 4.91 -5.31
N ASP A 27 13.47 5.99 -4.53
CA ASP A 27 14.79 6.39 -4.01
C ASP A 27 15.35 5.42 -2.96
N GLU A 28 14.50 4.65 -2.28
CA GLU A 28 14.89 3.73 -1.20
C GLU A 28 14.87 2.26 -1.66
N LEU A 29 13.84 1.86 -2.42
CA LEU A 29 13.69 0.48 -2.89
C LEU A 29 13.36 0.46 -4.39
N SER A 30 14.41 0.27 -5.17
CA SER A 30 14.37 0.19 -6.62
C SER A 30 15.64 -0.49 -7.14
N ARG A 31 15.51 -1.16 -8.28
CA ARG A 31 16.64 -1.72 -9.03
C ARG A 31 17.37 -0.66 -9.85
N TRP A 32 16.66 0.35 -10.34
CA TRP A 32 17.21 1.40 -11.22
C TRP A 32 17.23 2.82 -10.64
N GLY A 33 16.74 3.01 -9.41
CA GLY A 33 16.67 4.27 -8.68
C GLY A 33 15.43 5.13 -9.02
N GLU A 34 15.49 6.42 -8.68
CA GLU A 34 14.39 7.39 -8.78
C GLU A 34 13.75 7.55 -10.17
N GLY A 35 14.47 7.18 -11.24
CA GLY A 35 13.94 7.22 -12.60
C GLY A 35 13.05 6.03 -12.96
N SER A 36 12.87 5.08 -12.05
CA SER A 36 12.01 3.90 -12.24
C SER A 36 10.55 4.19 -11.86
N PHE A 37 9.66 3.41 -12.45
CA PHE A 37 8.22 3.45 -12.24
C PHE A 37 7.76 2.13 -11.64
N PHE A 38 6.76 2.17 -10.75
CA PHE A 38 6.20 0.98 -10.11
C PHE A 38 4.71 0.89 -10.34
N ASP A 39 4.24 -0.26 -10.80
CA ASP A 39 2.81 -0.52 -10.97
C ASP A 39 2.42 -1.97 -10.75
N LEU A 40 1.13 -2.20 -10.50
CA LEU A 40 0.54 -3.53 -10.39
C LEU A 40 -0.05 -3.95 -11.73
N GLU A 41 0.70 -4.72 -12.49
CA GLU A 41 0.36 -5.16 -13.85
C GLU A 41 0.44 -6.69 -13.94
N ASP A 42 -0.42 -7.30 -14.76
CA ASP A 42 -0.46 -8.76 -14.99
C ASP A 42 -0.36 -9.61 -13.71
N ASN A 43 -1.04 -9.17 -12.64
CA ASN A 43 -1.06 -9.85 -11.35
C ASN A 43 0.32 -9.90 -10.67
N ALA A 44 1.15 -8.87 -10.88
CA ALA A 44 2.47 -8.71 -10.30
C ALA A 44 2.79 -7.23 -10.02
N LEU A 45 3.61 -6.98 -9.01
CA LEU A 45 4.25 -5.68 -8.78
C LEU A 45 5.50 -5.61 -9.66
N VAL A 46 5.47 -4.72 -10.65
CA VAL A 46 6.54 -4.53 -11.63
C VAL A 46 7.20 -3.18 -11.42
N GLU A 47 8.53 -3.17 -11.45
CA GLU A 47 9.32 -1.95 -11.63
C GLU A 47 9.76 -1.87 -13.08
N THR A 48 9.59 -0.69 -13.70
CA THR A 48 10.02 -0.40 -15.06
C THR A 48 11.07 0.70 -15.05
N SER A 49 12.20 0.46 -15.71
CA SER A 49 13.31 1.40 -15.83
C SER A 49 13.02 2.52 -16.82
N ALA A 50 13.81 3.60 -16.81
CA ALA A 50 13.75 4.66 -17.82
C ALA A 50 14.08 4.20 -19.27
N GLN A 51 14.53 2.96 -19.44
CA GLN A 51 14.84 2.32 -20.72
C GLN A 51 13.84 1.18 -21.05
N ASP A 52 12.71 1.11 -20.34
CA ASP A 52 11.67 0.07 -20.47
C ASP A 52 12.14 -1.35 -20.11
N ASP A 53 13.17 -1.48 -19.25
CA ASP A 53 13.50 -2.78 -18.64
C ASP A 53 12.59 -3.07 -17.44
N GLU A 54 12.10 -4.30 -17.31
CA GLU A 54 11.13 -4.68 -16.26
C GLU A 54 11.74 -5.61 -15.20
N ASN A 55 11.34 -5.42 -13.94
CA ASN A 55 11.70 -6.28 -12.82
C ASN A 55 10.47 -6.57 -11.94
N VAL A 56 10.15 -7.84 -11.77
CA VAL A 56 9.05 -8.29 -10.90
C VAL A 56 9.52 -8.35 -9.45
N TRP A 57 8.92 -7.53 -8.59
CA TRP A 57 9.15 -7.49 -7.15
C TRP A 57 8.24 -8.42 -6.37
N GLY A 58 7.02 -8.64 -6.85
CA GLY A 58 6.11 -9.58 -6.19
C GLY A 58 5.03 -10.06 -7.12
N GLU A 59 4.57 -11.28 -6.91
CA GLU A 59 3.45 -11.86 -7.65
C GLU A 59 2.22 -11.86 -6.74
N VAL A 60 1.07 -11.43 -7.24
CA VAL A 60 -0.18 -11.45 -6.48
C VAL A 60 -0.63 -12.90 -6.29
N VAL A 61 -0.70 -13.34 -5.05
CA VAL A 61 -1.11 -14.70 -4.66
C VAL A 61 -2.60 -14.75 -4.40
N ASP A 62 -3.13 -13.75 -3.69
CA ASP A 62 -4.54 -13.60 -3.40
C ASP A 62 -4.91 -12.12 -3.34
N THR A 63 -6.15 -11.79 -3.67
CA THR A 63 -6.61 -10.41 -3.63
C THR A 63 -8.12 -10.33 -3.48
N ARG A 64 -8.56 -9.33 -2.73
CA ARG A 64 -9.94 -8.89 -2.67
C ARG A 64 -9.96 -7.36 -2.77
N PRO A 65 -10.44 -6.79 -3.88
CA PRO A 65 -10.50 -5.34 -4.07
C PRO A 65 -11.17 -4.62 -2.90
N GLY A 66 -10.56 -3.55 -2.43
CA GLY A 66 -11.01 -2.76 -1.26
C GLY A 66 -10.78 -3.42 0.11
N HIS A 67 -10.20 -4.62 0.16
CA HIS A 67 -10.07 -5.38 1.41
C HIS A 67 -8.65 -5.91 1.67
N TRP A 68 -8.04 -6.66 0.74
CA TRP A 68 -6.67 -7.14 0.94
C TRP A 68 -5.96 -7.47 -0.37
N LEU A 69 -4.63 -7.40 -0.34
CA LEU A 69 -3.72 -7.80 -1.40
C LEU A 69 -2.60 -8.63 -0.77
N GLU A 70 -2.39 -9.84 -1.28
CA GLU A 70 -1.30 -10.72 -0.89
C GLU A 70 -0.33 -10.88 -2.05
N LEU A 71 0.94 -10.64 -1.78
CA LEU A 71 2.03 -10.74 -2.72
C LEU A 71 3.04 -11.77 -2.22
N LYS A 72 3.46 -12.69 -3.10
CA LYS A 72 4.71 -13.43 -2.94
C LYS A 72 5.83 -12.49 -3.33
N TRP A 73 6.56 -12.00 -2.35
CA TRP A 73 7.56 -10.96 -2.49
C TRP A 73 8.93 -11.56 -2.81
N ARG A 74 9.63 -10.96 -3.78
CA ARG A 74 10.99 -11.31 -4.19
C ARG A 74 11.94 -10.20 -3.73
N HIS A 75 13.04 -10.59 -3.10
CA HIS A 75 14.04 -9.62 -2.67
C HIS A 75 14.98 -9.27 -3.82
N ALA A 76 15.32 -7.99 -3.97
CA ALA A 76 16.31 -7.60 -4.96
C ALA A 76 17.64 -8.32 -4.73
N GLY A 77 18.11 -9.01 -5.77
CA GLY A 77 19.39 -9.72 -5.73
C GLY A 77 19.41 -11.03 -4.95
N SER A 78 18.23 -11.59 -4.58
CA SER A 78 18.11 -12.90 -3.94
C SER A 78 17.01 -13.75 -4.58
N ASP A 79 17.18 -15.07 -4.55
CA ASP A 79 16.16 -16.04 -4.94
C ASP A 79 15.17 -16.36 -3.80
N SER A 80 15.42 -15.84 -2.59
CA SER A 80 14.48 -15.96 -1.47
C SER A 80 13.19 -15.20 -1.75
N THR A 81 12.07 -15.80 -1.32
CA THR A 81 10.75 -15.16 -1.40
C THR A 81 10.06 -15.15 -0.06
N THR A 82 9.49 -14.01 0.30
CA THR A 82 8.67 -13.78 1.49
C THR A 82 7.22 -13.53 1.08
N GLU A 83 6.36 -13.25 2.06
CA GLU A 83 4.95 -12.96 1.84
C GLU A 83 4.65 -11.56 2.36
N LEU A 84 3.99 -10.74 1.53
CA LEU A 84 3.55 -9.40 1.89
C LEU A 84 2.03 -9.35 1.80
N ARG A 85 1.38 -9.04 2.92
CA ARG A 85 -0.08 -8.88 3.01
C ARG A 85 -0.41 -7.44 3.38
N LEU A 86 -1.21 -6.81 2.53
CA LEU A 86 -1.77 -5.46 2.70
C LEU A 86 -3.26 -5.61 2.95
N GLU A 87 -3.78 -5.09 4.06
CA GLU A 87 -5.20 -5.16 4.43
C GLU A 87 -5.76 -3.76 4.62
N MET A 88 -6.90 -3.49 3.97
CA MET A 88 -7.60 -2.22 4.04
C MET A 88 -8.85 -2.40 4.90
N THR A 89 -8.96 -1.57 5.93
CA THR A 89 -10.14 -1.53 6.81
C THR A 89 -10.73 -0.11 6.79
N PRO A 90 -12.02 0.07 6.48
CA PRO A 90 -12.65 1.38 6.61
C PRO A 90 -12.66 1.82 8.09
N ASP A 91 -12.36 3.09 8.34
CA ASP A 91 -12.54 3.68 9.67
C ASP A 91 -14.02 4.02 9.87
N GLU A 92 -14.75 3.10 10.50
CA GLU A 92 -16.19 3.23 10.76
C GLU A 92 -16.52 4.30 11.83
N SER A 93 -15.55 5.15 12.21
CA SER A 93 -15.67 6.15 13.29
C SER A 93 -16.65 7.29 12.97
N SER A 94 -17.42 7.22 11.88
CA SER A 94 -18.49 8.17 11.56
C SER A 94 -19.71 7.51 10.91
N VAL A 95 -20.33 6.52 11.57
CA VAL A 95 -21.73 6.15 11.31
C VAL A 95 -22.60 6.47 12.52
N GLY A 96 -22.73 7.77 12.80
CA GLY A 96 -23.57 8.27 13.89
C GLY A 96 -24.40 9.49 13.50
N HIS A 97 -25.53 9.32 12.83
CA HIS A 97 -26.75 10.02 13.27
C HIS A 97 -28.01 9.33 12.76
N ARG A 98 -28.86 8.93 13.70
CA ARG A 98 -30.21 8.42 13.48
C ARG A 98 -31.04 9.60 12.93
N SER A 99 -31.47 9.56 11.67
CA SER A 99 -32.32 10.60 11.09
C SER A 99 -33.66 10.69 11.83
N ALA A 100 -33.94 11.84 12.44
CA ALA A 100 -35.30 12.24 12.75
C ALA A 100 -36.00 12.69 11.45
N PRO A 101 -37.30 12.41 11.26
CA PRO A 101 -38.00 12.78 10.04
C PRO A 101 -38.31 14.28 10.05
N GLY A 102 -37.78 15.01 9.06
CA GLY A 102 -38.17 16.37 8.74
C GLY A 102 -37.19 17.45 9.21
N VAL A 103 -36.13 17.65 8.42
CA VAL A 103 -35.49 18.92 8.03
C VAL A 103 -34.31 18.50 7.15
N GLN A 104 -34.43 18.71 5.83
CA GLN A 104 -33.28 18.60 4.93
C GLN A 104 -32.48 19.90 5.03
N THR A 105 -31.53 19.97 5.96
CA THR A 105 -30.46 20.96 5.89
C THR A 105 -29.42 20.43 4.89
N VAL A 106 -29.17 21.19 3.84
CA VAL A 106 -28.02 21.01 2.94
C VAL A 106 -26.74 21.34 3.70
N GLU A 107 -26.27 20.40 4.50
CA GLU A 107 -24.93 20.38 5.05
C GLU A 107 -24.39 18.99 4.72
N ASP A 108 -23.89 18.85 3.48
CA ASP A 108 -22.96 17.77 3.11
C ASP A 108 -21.67 18.05 3.90
N ALA A 109 -21.75 17.80 5.21
CA ALA A 109 -20.63 17.85 6.12
C ALA A 109 -19.80 16.61 5.80
N ASP A 110 -18.98 16.76 4.75
CA ASP A 110 -17.66 16.18 4.55
C ASP A 110 -17.21 15.30 5.72
N ARG A 111 -17.83 14.13 5.85
CA ARG A 111 -17.35 13.09 6.75
C ARG A 111 -16.14 12.56 6.02
N ILE A 112 -14.98 13.08 6.37
CA ILE A 112 -13.69 12.47 6.05
C ILE A 112 -13.75 11.07 6.62
N SER A 113 -14.23 10.12 5.82
CA SER A 113 -14.25 8.71 6.17
C SER A 113 -12.81 8.26 5.99
N GLY A 114 -12.19 7.81 7.06
CA GLY A 114 -10.83 7.32 7.01
C GLY A 114 -10.76 5.87 6.54
N ALA A 115 -9.54 5.41 6.26
CA ALA A 115 -9.24 4.01 6.11
C ALA A 115 -7.89 3.70 6.77
N THR A 116 -7.75 2.50 7.29
CA THR A 116 -6.49 1.99 7.84
C THR A 116 -5.93 0.94 6.89
N LEU A 117 -4.69 1.14 6.46
CA LEU A 117 -3.89 0.18 5.72
C LEU A 117 -2.94 -0.52 6.69
N ASP A 118 -3.16 -1.81 6.91
CA ASP A 118 -2.29 -2.71 7.63
C ASP A 118 -1.36 -3.45 6.66
N LEU A 119 -0.07 -3.51 6.98
CA LEU A 119 0.97 -4.21 6.25
C LEU A 119 1.64 -5.25 7.15
N THR A 120 1.66 -6.50 6.67
CA THR A 120 2.36 -7.62 7.30
C THR A 120 3.36 -8.21 6.31
N HIS A 121 4.64 -8.25 6.69
CA HIS A 121 5.71 -8.88 5.91
C HIS A 121 6.18 -10.14 6.65
N SER A 122 5.77 -11.32 6.18
CA SER A 122 6.01 -12.64 6.77
C SER A 122 6.77 -13.56 5.81
N GLY A 123 6.88 -14.85 6.13
CA GLY A 123 7.58 -15.82 5.28
C GLY A 123 9.10 -15.88 5.47
N TRP A 124 9.65 -15.09 6.40
CA TRP A 124 11.07 -15.10 6.74
C TRP A 124 11.54 -16.47 7.25
N THR A 125 12.66 -16.94 6.74
CA THR A 125 13.30 -18.19 7.14
C THR A 125 14.63 -17.93 7.85
N SER A 126 15.16 -18.92 8.57
CA SER A 126 16.48 -18.81 9.19
C SER A 126 17.64 -18.74 8.19
N GLY A 127 17.37 -18.96 6.90
CA GLY A 127 18.34 -18.81 5.82
C GLY A 127 18.44 -17.39 5.27
N ASP A 128 17.47 -16.53 5.59
CA ASP A 128 17.44 -15.16 5.07
C ASP A 128 18.41 -14.25 5.84
N PRO A 129 19.13 -13.34 5.16
CA PRO A 129 20.03 -12.40 5.81
C PRO A 129 19.29 -11.51 6.82
N GLN A 130 19.83 -11.39 8.03
CA GLN A 130 19.26 -10.51 9.07
C GLN A 130 19.17 -9.05 8.58
N ASP A 131 20.20 -8.60 7.86
CA ASP A 131 20.30 -7.25 7.30
C ASP A 131 19.13 -6.94 6.34
N LEU A 132 18.64 -7.94 5.62
CA LEU A 132 17.49 -7.82 4.72
C LEU A 132 16.20 -7.60 5.53
N TYR A 133 16.00 -8.38 6.59
CA TYR A 133 14.88 -8.21 7.49
C TYR A 133 14.87 -6.82 8.15
N ASP A 134 16.04 -6.38 8.63
CA ASP A 134 16.20 -5.06 9.27
C ASP A 134 15.93 -3.92 8.28
N PHE A 135 16.42 -4.04 7.04
CA PHE A 135 16.11 -3.09 5.96
C PHE A 135 14.59 -2.91 5.77
N TYR A 136 13.83 -4.00 5.60
CA TYR A 136 12.39 -3.88 5.38
C TYR A 136 11.64 -3.34 6.60
N ARG A 137 12.14 -3.59 7.81
CA ARG A 137 11.57 -2.99 9.03
C ARG A 137 11.71 -1.48 9.09
N GLU A 138 12.77 -0.92 8.52
CA GLU A 138 13.00 0.51 8.45
C GLU A 138 12.31 1.15 7.24
N PHE A 139 12.31 0.44 6.10
CA PHE A 139 11.71 0.89 4.85
C PHE A 139 10.18 1.05 4.92
N TRP A 140 9.45 0.04 5.40
CA TRP A 140 7.99 0.06 5.34
C TRP A 140 7.34 1.23 6.09
N PRO A 141 7.79 1.63 7.30
CA PRO A 141 7.31 2.85 7.94
C PRO A 141 7.49 4.12 7.09
N SER A 142 8.61 4.25 6.38
CA SER A 142 8.87 5.38 5.46
C SER A 142 7.88 5.34 4.28
N ALA A 143 7.76 4.18 3.63
CA ALA A 143 6.86 3.95 2.50
C ALA A 143 5.39 4.27 2.84
N LEU A 144 4.89 3.73 3.96
CA LEU A 144 3.53 4.00 4.44
C LEU A 144 3.32 5.46 4.82
N GLY A 145 4.37 6.15 5.29
CA GLY A 145 4.35 7.59 5.52
C GLY A 145 4.20 8.41 4.23
N ARG A 146 4.81 7.98 3.12
CA ARG A 146 4.62 8.60 1.79
C ARG A 146 3.21 8.34 1.26
N TYR A 147 2.71 7.11 1.38
CA TYR A 147 1.33 6.78 1.04
C TYR A 147 0.31 7.64 1.80
N ARG A 148 0.49 7.80 3.12
CA ARG A 148 -0.39 8.67 3.93
C ARG A 148 -0.41 10.10 3.43
N ARG A 149 0.75 10.67 3.08
CA ARG A 149 0.86 12.03 2.55
C ARG A 149 0.20 12.18 1.19
N PHE A 150 0.38 11.19 0.32
CA PHE A 150 -0.31 11.12 -0.96
C PHE A 150 -1.84 11.11 -0.80
N MET A 151 -2.34 10.40 0.21
CA MET A 151 -3.76 10.41 0.58
C MET A 151 -4.23 11.67 1.33
N GLY A 152 -3.39 12.70 1.45
CA GLY A 152 -3.73 13.97 2.10
C GLY A 152 -3.57 13.98 3.63
N GLY A 153 -2.99 12.94 4.22
CA GLY A 153 -2.66 12.90 5.65
C GLY A 153 -1.35 13.62 5.99
N SER A 154 -1.23 14.14 7.22
CA SER A 154 -0.02 14.80 7.74
C SER A 154 0.79 13.88 8.65
#